data_AF-A0A0S6U2H4-F1
#
_entry.id   AF-A0A0S6U2H4-F1
#
_cell.length_a   1.000
_cell.length_b   1.000
_cell.length_c   1.000
_cell.angle_alpha   90.00
_cell.angle_beta   90.00
_cell.angle_gamma   90.00
#
_symmetry.space_group_name_H-M   'P 1'
#
loop_
_entity.id
_entity.type
_entity.pdbx_description
1 polymer ?
#
loop_
_entity_poly.entity_id
_entity_poly.type
_entity_poly.pdbx_seq_one_letter_code
_entity_poly.pdbx_strand_id
1 'polypeptide(L)'
;MVTKSKNKFIYIICFIVGIYMISLSVLTGYDLIKNRKCLVKDPYFSSKEFDEELQSYCNNLYNFHITYKNFNDKVAESRVTKEQITTLKSFYEDNILSSQMTIKDEYNSFLSEAKQSGDKNKLAKLTQQRDEKLKEVEKENTKTEAELRKEIALWSYNDYKNIEKAIESKREIKYYIKNTLTKEAYTNLEPKTNIDRYIKNNSIYSISFPLKSRKAEKFSETNNLLNSFNWEGYIIITKDFNSNGYILKNYNYYNSIRDRLVKEIIIGISSLIIGIFILALFKKRNCLNSPILNKIKKYIIISL
;
A
#
# COMPACT_ATOMS: atom_id res chain seq x y z
N MET A 1 3.70 -60.75 -36.91
CA MET A 1 3.27 -60.41 -35.53
C MET A 1 3.92 -59.09 -35.09
N VAL A 2 3.35 -57.92 -35.43
CA VAL A 2 3.88 -56.59 -34.99
C VAL A 2 2.77 -55.52 -34.75
N THR A 3 1.52 -55.75 -35.15
CA THR A 3 0.49 -54.68 -35.19
C THR A 3 -0.41 -54.54 -33.95
N LYS A 4 -0.52 -55.56 -33.09
CA LYS A 4 -1.48 -55.55 -31.95
C LYS A 4 -1.01 -54.75 -30.72
N SER A 5 0.32 -54.59 -30.55
CA SER A 5 0.93 -53.85 -29.43
C SER A 5 0.82 -52.33 -29.59
N LYS A 6 1.05 -51.80 -30.80
CA LYS A 6 1.02 -50.35 -31.10
C LYS A 6 -0.30 -49.68 -30.74
N ASN A 7 -1.42 -50.38 -30.86
CA ASN A 7 -2.75 -49.83 -30.58
C ASN A 7 -3.00 -49.65 -29.06
N LYS A 8 -2.41 -50.48 -28.19
CA LYS A 8 -2.57 -50.35 -26.72
C LYS A 8 -1.80 -49.16 -26.13
N PHE A 9 -0.61 -48.87 -26.66
CA PHE A 9 0.20 -47.73 -26.22
C PHE A 9 -0.47 -46.39 -26.53
N ILE A 10 -1.16 -46.27 -27.67
CA ILE A 10 -1.92 -45.08 -28.05
C ILE A 10 -2.98 -44.75 -26.98
N TYR A 11 -3.67 -45.75 -26.44
CA TYR A 11 -4.66 -45.53 -25.37
C TYR A 11 -4.01 -45.05 -24.06
N ILE A 12 -2.83 -45.57 -23.70
CA ILE A 12 -2.13 -45.08 -22.50
C ILE A 12 -1.72 -43.61 -22.69
N ILE A 13 -1.19 -43.26 -23.86
CA ILE A 13 -0.79 -41.89 -24.19
C ILE A 13 -2.01 -40.95 -24.16
N CYS A 14 -3.11 -41.32 -24.82
CA CYS A 14 -4.33 -40.50 -24.80
C CYS A 14 -4.89 -40.31 -23.40
N PHE A 15 -4.85 -41.34 -22.54
CA PHE A 15 -5.29 -41.23 -21.15
C PHE A 15 -4.41 -40.26 -20.35
N ILE A 16 -3.09 -40.34 -20.51
CA ILE A 16 -2.13 -39.41 -19.91
C ILE A 16 -2.41 -37.98 -20.37
N VAL A 17 -2.59 -37.76 -21.68
CA VAL A 17 -2.96 -36.45 -22.25
C VAL A 17 -4.28 -35.95 -21.64
N GLY A 18 -5.29 -36.81 -21.51
CA GLY A 18 -6.56 -36.46 -20.88
C GLY A 18 -6.40 -35.97 -19.43
N ILE A 19 -5.56 -36.64 -18.63
CA ILE A 19 -5.21 -36.19 -17.28
C ILE A 19 -4.53 -34.82 -17.32
N TYR A 20 -3.51 -34.64 -18.17
CA TYR A 20 -2.82 -33.35 -18.30
C TYR A 20 -3.77 -32.21 -18.66
N MET A 21 -4.73 -32.44 -19.56
CA MET A 21 -5.71 -31.41 -19.95
C MET A 21 -6.65 -31.03 -18.80
N ILE A 22 -7.07 -32.00 -17.98
CA ILE A 22 -7.86 -31.72 -16.78
C ILE A 22 -7.03 -30.99 -15.73
N SER A 23 -5.79 -31.43 -15.50
CA SER A 23 -4.87 -30.76 -14.56
C SER A 23 -4.58 -29.32 -14.97
N LEU A 24 -4.39 -29.05 -16.28
CA LEU A 24 -4.22 -27.71 -16.82
C LEU A 24 -5.47 -26.85 -16.58
N SER A 25 -6.67 -27.41 -16.79
CA SER A 25 -7.93 -26.73 -16.48
C SER A 25 -8.04 -26.35 -15.00
N VAL A 26 -7.70 -27.27 -14.09
CA VAL A 26 -7.69 -27.01 -12.64
C VAL A 26 -6.67 -25.92 -12.27
N LEU A 27 -5.47 -25.94 -12.87
CA LEU A 27 -4.43 -24.94 -12.62
C LEU A 27 -4.88 -23.53 -13.06
N THR A 28 -5.43 -23.42 -14.27
CA THR A 28 -6.00 -22.14 -14.75
C THR A 28 -7.18 -21.68 -13.90
N GLY A 29 -8.04 -22.61 -13.44
CA GLY A 29 -9.12 -22.30 -12.50
C GLY A 29 -8.61 -21.74 -11.18
N TYR A 30 -7.53 -22.28 -10.63
CA TYR A 30 -6.89 -21.78 -9.43
C TYR A 30 -6.33 -20.36 -9.62
N ASP A 31 -5.61 -20.09 -10.71
CA ASP A 31 -5.07 -18.74 -10.99
C ASP A 31 -6.20 -17.71 -11.18
N LEU A 32 -7.29 -18.09 -11.81
CA LEU A 32 -8.48 -17.25 -11.96
C LEU A 32 -9.12 -16.89 -10.62
N ILE A 33 -9.25 -17.86 -9.70
CA ILE A 33 -9.78 -17.60 -8.36
C ILE A 33 -8.87 -16.62 -7.60
N LYS A 34 -7.55 -16.85 -7.67
CA LYS A 34 -6.55 -15.99 -7.02
C LYS A 34 -6.59 -14.56 -7.56
N ASN A 35 -6.67 -14.40 -8.87
CA ASN A 35 -6.59 -13.11 -9.54
C ASN A 35 -7.95 -12.54 -9.95
N ARG A 36 -9.07 -13.05 -9.41
CA ARG A 36 -10.45 -12.67 -9.78
C ARG A 36 -10.71 -11.16 -9.74
N LYS A 37 -10.03 -10.44 -8.85
CA LYS A 37 -10.13 -8.98 -8.73
C LYS A 37 -9.70 -8.25 -10.01
N CYS A 38 -8.82 -8.84 -10.82
CA CYS A 38 -8.35 -8.28 -12.08
C CYS A 38 -9.33 -8.53 -13.26
N LEU A 39 -10.38 -9.34 -13.10
CA LEU A 39 -11.35 -9.62 -14.17
C LEU A 39 -12.41 -8.52 -14.34
N VAL A 40 -12.44 -7.52 -13.45
CA VAL A 40 -13.35 -6.39 -13.55
C VAL A 40 -12.93 -5.43 -14.67
N LYS A 41 -13.88 -4.62 -15.13
CA LYS A 41 -13.55 -3.49 -16.01
C LYS A 41 -12.64 -2.51 -15.25
N ASP A 42 -11.58 -2.07 -15.91
CA ASP A 42 -10.59 -1.14 -15.37
C ASP A 42 -10.03 -1.62 -14.01
N PRO A 43 -9.28 -2.74 -14.01
CA PRO A 43 -8.92 -3.48 -12.80
C PRO A 43 -8.12 -2.65 -11.78
N TYR A 44 -7.17 -1.84 -12.25
CA TYR A 44 -6.42 -0.94 -11.37
C TYR A 44 -7.32 0.13 -10.73
N PHE A 45 -8.15 0.81 -11.51
CA PHE A 45 -9.07 1.83 -11.00
C PHE A 45 -10.24 1.28 -10.19
N SER A 46 -10.30 -0.04 -10.00
CA SER A 46 -11.25 -0.72 -9.11
C SER A 46 -10.57 -1.36 -7.90
N SER A 47 -9.25 -1.18 -7.73
CA SER A 47 -8.45 -1.86 -6.73
C SER A 47 -8.33 -1.04 -5.44
N LYS A 48 -8.04 -1.72 -4.32
CA LYS A 48 -7.81 -1.07 -3.02
C LYS A 48 -6.56 -0.20 -3.07
N GLU A 49 -5.54 -0.67 -3.78
CA GLU A 49 -4.28 0.04 -3.95
C GLU A 49 -4.48 1.41 -4.63
N PHE A 50 -5.44 1.52 -5.55
CA PHE A 50 -5.77 2.81 -6.15
C PHE A 50 -6.61 3.72 -5.21
N ASP A 51 -7.49 3.15 -4.37
CA ASP A 51 -8.20 3.93 -3.34
C ASP A 51 -7.21 4.50 -2.30
N GLU A 52 -6.27 3.70 -1.82
CA GLU A 52 -5.21 4.14 -0.89
C GLU A 52 -4.33 5.24 -1.49
N GLU A 53 -3.95 5.09 -2.77
CA GLU A 53 -3.19 6.11 -3.51
C GLU A 53 -3.98 7.43 -3.63
N LEU A 54 -5.28 7.35 -3.97
CA LEU A 54 -6.16 8.51 -4.04
C LEU A 54 -6.36 9.17 -2.67
N GLN A 55 -6.53 8.36 -1.62
CA GLN A 55 -6.69 8.85 -0.25
C GLN A 55 -5.45 9.63 0.20
N SER A 56 -4.26 9.05 0.00
CA SER A 56 -2.98 9.70 0.29
C SER A 56 -2.83 11.00 -0.49
N TYR A 57 -3.17 11.00 -1.79
CA TYR A 57 -3.14 12.20 -2.61
C TYR A 57 -4.13 13.27 -2.11
N CYS A 58 -5.37 12.90 -1.77
CA CYS A 58 -6.38 13.83 -1.26
C CYS A 58 -5.99 14.41 0.10
N ASN A 59 -5.34 13.63 0.97
CA ASN A 59 -4.80 14.12 2.24
C ASN A 59 -3.69 15.17 2.01
N ASN A 60 -2.80 14.92 1.04
CA ASN A 60 -1.79 15.90 0.64
C ASN A 60 -2.44 17.17 0.07
N LEU A 61 -3.48 17.05 -0.75
CA LEU A 61 -4.24 18.21 -1.24
C LEU A 61 -4.86 19.01 -0.10
N TYR A 62 -5.43 18.34 0.90
CA TYR A 62 -5.98 19.00 2.09
C TYR A 62 -4.90 19.78 2.84
N ASN A 63 -3.77 19.13 3.11
CA ASN A 63 -2.66 19.81 3.78
C ASN A 63 -2.14 20.99 2.96
N PHE A 64 -2.02 20.85 1.65
CA PHE A 64 -1.54 21.91 0.77
C PHE A 64 -2.50 23.12 0.74
N HIS A 65 -3.80 22.90 0.56
CA HIS A 65 -4.78 23.98 0.39
C HIS A 65 -5.34 24.54 1.69
N ILE A 66 -5.34 23.76 2.77
CA ILE A 66 -5.95 24.12 4.05
C ILE A 66 -4.87 24.35 5.11
N THR A 67 -4.12 23.30 5.49
CA THR A 67 -3.12 23.37 6.58
C THR A 67 -2.03 24.39 6.27
N TYR A 68 -1.50 24.34 5.05
CA TYR A 68 -0.45 25.23 4.55
C TYR A 68 -0.99 26.36 3.68
N LYS A 69 -2.27 26.72 3.84
CA LYS A 69 -2.86 27.86 3.12
C LYS A 69 -2.00 29.11 3.32
N ASN A 70 -1.60 29.75 2.22
CA ASN A 70 -0.72 30.93 2.20
C ASN A 70 0.63 30.73 2.93
N PHE A 71 1.14 29.49 3.02
CA PHE A 71 2.44 29.24 3.63
C PHE A 71 3.55 29.90 2.82
N ASN A 72 4.48 30.54 3.52
CA ASN A 72 5.69 31.15 2.96
C ASN A 72 6.79 30.99 4.01
N ASP A 73 7.98 30.62 3.56
CA ASP A 73 9.18 30.37 4.36
C ASP A 73 9.49 31.53 5.32
N LYS A 74 9.21 32.78 4.90
CA LYS A 74 9.40 33.98 5.72
C LYS A 74 8.43 34.10 6.91
N VAL A 75 7.37 33.30 6.94
CA VAL A 75 6.25 33.38 7.89
C VAL A 75 6.17 32.11 8.76
N ALA A 76 6.95 31.07 8.46
CA ALA A 76 6.91 29.79 9.16
C ALA A 76 7.11 29.93 10.68
N GLU A 77 8.13 30.67 11.13
CA GLU A 77 8.35 30.94 12.56
C GLU A 77 7.21 31.72 13.21
N SER A 78 6.58 32.65 12.47
CA SER A 78 5.46 33.46 12.99
C SER A 78 4.14 32.69 13.10
N ARG A 79 4.04 31.53 12.44
CA ARG A 79 2.88 30.62 12.55
C ARG A 79 3.01 29.62 13.69
N VAL A 80 4.18 29.50 14.30
CA VAL A 80 4.41 28.59 15.43
C VAL A 80 3.57 29.05 16.61
N THR A 81 2.69 28.17 17.09
CA THR A 81 1.81 28.48 18.21
C THR A 81 2.52 28.25 19.54
N LYS A 82 2.03 28.93 20.59
CA LYS A 82 2.50 28.68 21.95
C LYS A 82 2.30 27.23 22.37
N GLU A 83 1.21 26.61 21.95
CA GLU A 83 0.90 25.21 22.23
C GLU A 83 1.97 24.28 21.63
N GLN A 84 2.35 24.48 20.36
CA GLN A 84 3.42 23.68 19.72
C GLN A 84 4.76 23.83 20.46
N ILE A 85 5.09 25.05 20.88
CA ILE A 85 6.29 25.32 21.68
C ILE A 85 6.21 24.58 23.02
N THR A 86 5.07 24.67 23.73
CA THR A 86 4.87 23.99 25.01
C THR A 86 4.99 22.48 24.87
N THR A 87 4.34 21.89 23.87
CA THR A 87 4.42 20.44 23.61
C THR A 87 5.85 20.01 23.33
N LEU A 88 6.57 20.72 22.47
CA LEU A 88 7.96 20.36 22.16
C LEU A 88 8.88 20.58 23.36
N LYS A 89 8.66 21.64 24.15
CA LYS A 89 9.39 21.90 25.40
C LYS A 89 9.21 20.75 26.38
N SER A 90 7.96 20.33 26.63
CA SER A 90 7.66 19.20 27.52
C SER A 90 8.33 17.92 27.05
N PHE A 91 8.35 17.64 25.74
CA PHE A 91 9.08 16.50 25.19
C PHE A 91 10.58 16.52 25.53
N TYR A 92 11.25 17.68 25.39
CA TYR A 92 12.66 17.80 25.77
C TYR A 92 12.87 17.68 27.28
N GLU A 93 12.00 18.27 28.09
CA GLU A 93 12.04 18.17 29.57
C GLU A 93 11.87 16.71 30.04
N ASP A 94 10.95 15.95 29.45
CA ASP A 94 10.75 14.53 29.75
C ASP A 94 11.97 13.68 29.39
N ASN A 95 12.61 13.96 28.24
CA ASN A 95 13.85 13.29 27.84
C ASN A 95 15.02 13.60 28.78
N ILE A 96 15.14 14.85 29.26
CA ILE A 96 16.12 15.24 30.28
C ILE A 96 15.87 14.43 31.55
N LEU A 97 14.63 14.41 32.05
CA LEU A 97 14.27 13.69 33.27
C LEU A 97 14.57 12.20 33.16
N SER A 98 14.19 11.57 32.05
CA SER A 98 14.46 10.14 31.80
C SER A 98 15.97 9.84 31.75
N SER A 99 16.75 10.69 31.10
CA SER A 99 18.22 10.55 31.03
C SER A 99 18.87 10.73 32.40
N GLN A 100 18.40 11.71 33.19
CA GLN A 100 18.87 11.95 34.54
C GLN A 100 18.56 10.78 35.49
N MET A 101 17.38 10.16 35.36
CA MET A 101 17.03 8.95 36.11
C MET A 101 17.98 7.79 35.75
N THR A 102 18.21 7.58 34.46
CA THR A 102 19.12 6.53 33.97
C THR A 102 20.55 6.71 34.51
N ILE A 103 21.09 7.93 34.50
CA ILE A 103 22.41 8.23 35.08
C ILE A 103 22.42 7.98 36.58
N LYS A 104 21.38 8.37 37.31
CA LYS A 104 21.29 8.12 38.75
C LYS A 104 21.28 6.62 39.07
N ASP A 105 20.54 5.84 38.29
CA ASP A 105 20.46 4.39 38.45
C ASP A 105 21.78 3.68 38.09
N GLU A 106 22.45 4.12 37.02
CA GLU A 106 23.79 3.62 36.64
C GLU A 106 24.80 3.81 37.79
N TYR A 107 24.80 4.98 38.43
CA TYR A 107 25.74 5.29 39.50
C TYR A 107 25.34 4.75 40.88
N ASN A 108 24.08 4.36 41.09
CA ASN A 108 23.57 3.95 42.40
C ASN A 108 24.31 2.74 42.98
N SER A 109 24.60 1.73 42.15
CA SER A 109 25.32 0.52 42.57
C SER A 109 26.77 0.85 42.96
N PHE A 110 27.49 1.59 42.11
CA PHE A 110 28.88 1.98 42.33
C PHE A 110 29.07 2.88 43.56
N LEU A 111 28.14 3.83 43.77
CA LEU A 111 28.15 4.71 44.94
C LEU A 111 27.85 3.93 46.23
N SER A 112 26.95 2.95 46.18
CA SER A 112 26.62 2.09 47.32
C SER A 112 27.81 1.22 47.74
N GLU A 113 28.51 0.62 46.78
CA GLU A 113 29.71 -0.18 47.02
C GLU A 113 30.87 0.66 47.60
N ALA A 114 31.11 1.84 47.02
CA ALA A 114 32.14 2.77 47.53
C ALA A 114 31.83 3.24 48.96
N LYS A 115 30.55 3.44 49.28
CA LYS A 115 30.10 3.82 50.63
C LYS A 115 30.28 2.67 51.63
N GLN A 116 29.96 1.43 51.25
CA GLN A 116 30.10 0.25 52.11
C GLN A 116 31.57 -0.11 52.38
N SER A 117 32.44 0.08 51.40
CA SER A 117 33.89 -0.15 51.53
C SER A 117 34.64 0.96 52.28
N GLY A 118 33.98 2.08 52.61
CA GLY A 118 34.58 3.20 53.32
C GLY A 118 35.57 4.03 52.49
N ASP A 119 35.67 3.78 51.18
CA ASP A 119 36.58 4.49 50.28
C ASP A 119 36.02 5.88 49.91
N LYS A 120 36.37 6.86 50.75
CA LYS A 120 35.95 8.26 50.60
C LYS A 120 36.44 8.89 49.29
N ASN A 121 37.60 8.48 48.78
CA ASN A 121 38.15 9.04 47.54
C ASN A 121 37.40 8.52 46.31
N LYS A 122 37.12 7.20 46.26
CA LYS A 122 36.30 6.59 45.21
C LYS A 122 34.88 7.16 45.22
N LEU A 123 34.29 7.33 46.40
CA LEU A 123 32.95 7.93 46.56
C LEU A 123 32.90 9.37 46.02
N ALA A 124 33.87 10.21 46.38
CA ALA A 124 33.94 11.60 45.91
C ALA A 124 34.09 11.68 44.38
N LYS A 125 34.98 10.86 43.80
CA LYS A 125 35.20 10.82 42.35
C LYS A 125 33.94 10.37 41.59
N LEU A 126 33.28 9.31 42.04
CA LEU A 126 32.04 8.83 41.41
C LEU A 126 30.89 9.84 41.52
N THR A 127 30.80 10.54 42.65
CA THR A 127 29.79 11.59 42.85
C THR A 127 30.04 12.75 41.89
N GLN A 128 31.29 13.20 41.77
CA GLN A 128 31.66 14.26 40.84
C GLN A 128 31.35 13.87 39.38
N GLN A 129 31.73 12.66 38.95
CA GLN A 129 31.45 12.17 37.60
C GLN A 129 29.96 12.10 37.29
N ARG A 130 29.14 11.62 38.25
CA ARG A 130 27.68 11.61 38.10
C ARG A 130 27.14 13.04 37.95
N ASP A 131 27.56 13.95 38.81
CA ASP A 131 27.06 15.32 38.82
C ASP A 131 27.50 16.10 37.57
N GLU A 132 28.70 15.83 37.05
CA GLU A 132 29.17 16.32 35.75
C GLU A 132 28.30 15.80 34.61
N LYS A 133 28.05 14.48 34.54
CA LYS A 133 27.15 13.87 33.54
C LYS A 133 25.72 14.42 33.61
N LEU A 134 25.18 14.62 34.81
CA LEU A 134 23.84 15.19 34.99
C LEU A 134 23.75 16.63 34.46
N LYS A 135 24.79 17.45 34.72
CA LYS A 135 24.89 18.81 34.19
C LYS A 135 25.07 18.84 32.67
N GLU A 136 25.83 17.89 32.11
CA GLU A 136 26.02 17.77 30.66
C GLU A 136 24.69 17.48 29.96
N VAL A 137 23.94 16.49 30.46
CA VAL A 137 22.59 16.17 29.93
C VAL A 137 21.65 17.37 29.99
N GLU A 138 21.63 18.11 31.10
CA GLU A 138 20.79 19.29 31.25
C GLU A 138 21.20 20.38 30.26
N LYS A 139 22.50 20.61 30.08
CA LYS A 139 23.02 21.65 29.18
C LYS A 139 22.79 21.32 27.70
N GLU A 140 22.97 20.07 27.29
CA GLU A 140 22.84 19.66 25.88
C GLU A 140 21.39 19.63 25.39
N ASN A 141 20.44 19.38 26.29
CA ASN A 141 19.04 19.16 25.94
C ASN A 141 18.13 20.34 26.31
N THR A 142 18.61 21.32 27.08
CA THR A 142 17.84 22.55 27.35
C THR A 142 17.81 23.42 26.10
N LYS A 143 16.61 23.60 25.54
CA LYS A 143 16.37 24.49 24.40
C LYS A 143 15.63 25.74 24.82
N THR A 144 16.05 26.87 24.27
CA THR A 144 15.35 28.15 24.40
C THR A 144 14.08 28.14 23.56
N GLU A 145 13.11 28.99 23.91
CA GLU A 145 11.89 29.17 23.10
C GLU A 145 12.21 29.55 21.64
N ALA A 146 13.25 30.35 21.42
CA ALA A 146 13.68 30.73 20.08
C ALA A 146 14.21 29.55 19.26
N GLU A 147 14.95 28.63 19.88
CA GLU A 147 15.44 27.40 19.23
C GLU A 147 14.29 26.44 18.91
N LEU A 148 13.36 26.25 19.86
CA LEU A 148 12.16 25.43 19.66
C LEU A 148 11.32 25.98 18.50
N ARG A 149 11.15 27.30 18.44
CA ARG A 149 10.39 27.96 17.36
C ARG A 149 11.04 27.72 16.00
N LYS A 150 12.36 27.83 15.90
CA LYS A 150 13.11 27.55 14.66
C LYS A 150 12.98 26.09 14.24
N GLU A 151 13.04 25.16 15.18
CA GLU A 151 12.91 23.73 14.93
C GLU A 151 11.52 23.38 14.37
N ILE A 152 10.45 23.88 15.01
CA ILE A 152 9.06 23.68 14.55
C ILE A 152 8.85 24.30 13.17
N ALA A 153 9.40 25.50 12.94
CA ALA A 153 9.30 26.19 11.66
C ALA A 153 10.02 25.41 10.54
N LEU A 154 11.20 24.85 10.83
CA LEU A 154 11.96 24.02 9.89
C LEU A 154 11.21 22.73 9.57
N TRP A 155 10.63 22.08 10.57
CA TRP A 155 9.80 20.87 10.35
C TRP A 155 8.59 21.18 9.47
N SER A 156 7.89 22.27 9.75
CA SER A 156 6.72 22.72 8.97
C SER A 156 7.10 23.05 7.53
N TYR A 157 8.26 23.70 7.31
CA TYR A 157 8.79 23.98 5.98
C TYR A 157 9.12 22.70 5.20
N ASN A 158 9.81 21.75 5.84
CA ASN A 158 10.17 20.48 5.21
C ASN A 158 8.93 19.66 4.86
N ASP A 159 7.94 19.61 5.76
CA ASP A 159 6.68 18.92 5.52
C ASP A 159 5.91 19.55 4.35
N TYR A 160 5.78 20.88 4.33
CA TYR A 160 5.19 21.60 3.20
C TYR A 160 5.89 21.28 1.87
N LYS A 161 7.23 21.31 1.84
CA LYS A 161 8.02 21.00 0.62
C LYS A 161 7.84 19.56 0.17
N ASN A 162 7.74 18.62 1.11
CA ASN A 162 7.47 17.22 0.80
C ASN A 162 6.07 17.03 0.21
N ILE A 163 5.06 17.71 0.75
CA ILE A 163 3.68 17.69 0.25
C ILE A 163 3.60 18.31 -1.15
N GLU A 164 4.20 19.48 -1.35
CA GLU A 164 4.28 20.17 -2.64
C GLU A 164 4.87 19.23 -3.70
N LYS A 165 6.03 18.64 -3.41
CA LYS A 165 6.69 17.67 -4.29
C LYS A 165 5.84 16.41 -4.53
N ALA A 166 5.16 15.90 -3.51
CA ALA A 166 4.30 14.72 -3.62
C ALA A 166 3.10 14.98 -4.56
N ILE A 167 2.54 16.19 -4.54
CA ILE A 167 1.47 16.61 -5.44
C ILE A 167 2.00 16.80 -6.87
N GLU A 168 3.11 17.54 -7.02
CA GLU A 168 3.72 17.84 -8.32
C GLU A 168 4.26 16.61 -9.04
N SER A 169 4.67 15.58 -8.29
CA SER A 169 5.15 14.32 -8.85
C SER A 169 4.08 13.54 -9.61
N LYS A 170 2.78 13.80 -9.33
CA LYS A 170 1.63 13.09 -9.90
C LYS A 170 0.87 13.98 -10.88
N ARG A 171 1.57 14.45 -11.91
CA ARG A 171 1.03 15.39 -12.92
C ARG A 171 -0.14 14.82 -13.71
N GLU A 172 -0.22 13.49 -13.79
CA GLU A 172 -1.34 12.76 -14.41
C GLU A 172 -2.66 12.91 -13.64
N ILE A 173 -2.61 13.34 -12.38
CA ILE A 173 -3.80 13.60 -11.58
C ILE A 173 -4.19 15.06 -11.73
N LYS A 174 -5.38 15.27 -12.30
CA LYS A 174 -6.08 16.56 -12.30
C LYS A 174 -7.23 16.52 -11.33
N TYR A 175 -7.51 17.66 -10.71
CA TYR A 175 -8.60 17.76 -9.75
C TYR A 175 -9.34 19.10 -9.87
N TYR A 176 -10.62 19.04 -9.55
CA TYR A 176 -11.45 20.20 -9.27
C TYR A 176 -12.27 19.87 -8.04
N ILE A 177 -11.93 20.49 -6.92
CA ILE A 177 -12.54 20.22 -5.61
C ILE A 177 -13.13 21.52 -5.10
N LYS A 178 -14.33 21.45 -4.53
CA LYS A 178 -15.00 22.57 -3.89
C LYS A 178 -15.24 22.22 -2.43
N ASN A 179 -14.89 23.15 -1.55
CA ASN A 179 -15.29 23.07 -0.16
C ASN A 179 -16.76 23.50 -0.04
N THR A 180 -17.62 22.61 0.46
CA THR A 180 -19.06 22.86 0.54
C THR A 180 -19.42 23.88 1.62
N LEU A 181 -18.57 24.06 2.63
CA LEU A 181 -18.73 25.07 3.69
C LEU A 181 -18.24 26.44 3.23
N THR A 182 -16.98 26.57 2.82
CA THR A 182 -16.38 27.87 2.47
C THR A 182 -16.72 28.35 1.05
N LYS A 183 -17.24 27.45 0.21
CA LYS A 183 -17.48 27.66 -1.24
C LYS A 183 -16.21 27.91 -2.07
N GLU A 184 -15.03 27.83 -1.45
CA GLU A 184 -13.74 27.93 -2.16
C GLU A 184 -13.52 26.71 -3.06
N ALA A 185 -12.93 26.95 -4.23
CA ALA A 185 -12.59 25.91 -5.20
C ALA A 185 -11.07 25.78 -5.32
N TYR A 186 -10.59 24.52 -5.29
CA TYR A 186 -9.20 24.13 -5.42
C TYR A 186 -9.05 23.32 -6.70
N THR A 187 -8.15 23.74 -7.59
CA THR A 187 -7.94 23.04 -8.86
C THR A 187 -6.53 23.25 -9.41
N ASN A 188 -6.04 22.25 -10.14
CA ASN A 188 -4.83 22.33 -10.97
C ASN A 188 -5.14 22.27 -12.47
N LEU A 189 -6.39 22.57 -12.84
CA LEU A 189 -6.85 22.77 -14.21
C LEU A 189 -6.63 24.22 -14.65
N GLU A 190 -6.57 24.44 -15.96
CA GLU A 190 -6.49 25.79 -16.50
C GLU A 190 -7.74 26.61 -16.14
N PRO A 191 -7.61 27.93 -15.93
CA PRO A 191 -8.75 28.79 -15.65
C PRO A 191 -9.85 28.66 -16.70
N LYS A 192 -11.12 28.65 -16.26
CA LYS A 192 -12.32 28.53 -17.13
C LYS A 192 -12.45 27.19 -17.87
N THR A 193 -11.72 26.15 -17.45
CA THR A 193 -11.89 24.79 -17.98
C THR A 193 -13.33 24.29 -17.76
N ASN A 194 -13.99 23.85 -18.83
CA ASN A 194 -15.25 23.11 -18.72
C ASN A 194 -14.94 21.66 -18.31
N ILE A 195 -15.31 21.30 -17.07
CA ILE A 195 -14.95 20.02 -16.45
C ILE A 195 -15.49 18.83 -17.24
N ASP A 196 -16.76 18.85 -17.64
CA ASP A 196 -17.39 17.74 -18.37
C ASP A 196 -16.70 17.47 -19.71
N ARG A 197 -16.38 18.54 -20.46
CA ARG A 197 -15.65 18.46 -21.72
C ARG A 197 -14.22 17.96 -21.50
N TYR A 198 -13.56 18.44 -20.45
CA TYR A 198 -12.20 18.01 -20.11
C TYR A 198 -12.15 16.52 -19.79
N ILE A 199 -13.06 16.04 -18.94
CA ILE A 199 -13.17 14.62 -18.58
C ILE A 199 -13.39 13.78 -19.85
N LYS A 200 -14.35 14.16 -20.70
CA LYS A 200 -14.66 13.40 -21.92
C LYS A 200 -13.47 13.27 -22.87
N ASN A 201 -12.72 14.36 -23.06
CA ASN A 201 -11.67 14.40 -24.07
C ASN A 201 -10.32 13.91 -23.54
N ASN A 202 -9.98 14.24 -22.29
CA ASN A 202 -8.62 14.11 -21.77
C ASN A 202 -8.45 13.07 -20.67
N SER A 203 -9.53 12.44 -20.17
CA SER A 203 -9.42 11.47 -19.06
C SER A 203 -9.45 10.02 -19.51
N ILE A 204 -8.60 9.20 -18.88
CA ILE A 204 -8.74 7.73 -18.94
C ILE A 204 -9.63 7.22 -17.81
N TYR A 205 -9.67 7.95 -16.70
CA TYR A 205 -10.53 7.67 -15.56
C TYR A 205 -10.92 8.97 -14.87
N SER A 206 -12.14 9.01 -14.35
CA SER A 206 -12.61 10.11 -13.53
C SER A 206 -13.55 9.59 -12.46
N ILE A 207 -13.48 10.18 -11.28
CA ILE A 207 -14.37 9.88 -10.17
C ILE A 207 -14.87 11.19 -9.55
N SER A 208 -16.17 11.20 -9.24
CA SER A 208 -16.85 12.35 -8.62
C SER A 208 -17.19 12.01 -7.17
N PHE A 209 -16.90 12.92 -6.26
CA PHE A 209 -17.26 12.84 -4.84
C PHE A 209 -18.31 13.89 -4.48
N PRO A 210 -19.23 13.62 -3.54
CA PRO A 210 -19.38 12.34 -2.82
C PRO A 210 -19.86 11.21 -3.74
N LEU A 211 -19.50 9.98 -3.40
CA LEU A 211 -19.84 8.82 -4.23
C LEU A 211 -21.34 8.50 -4.18
N LYS A 212 -21.90 8.15 -5.34
CA LYS A 212 -23.22 7.54 -5.43
C LYS A 212 -23.12 6.04 -5.05
N SER A 213 -24.11 5.52 -4.33
CA SER A 213 -24.11 4.26 -3.56
C SER A 213 -23.35 3.06 -4.15
N ARG A 214 -23.42 2.82 -5.47
CA ARG A 214 -22.79 1.64 -6.11
C ARG A 214 -21.25 1.69 -6.20
N LYS A 215 -20.64 2.88 -6.12
CA LYS A 215 -19.16 3.04 -6.13
C LYS A 215 -18.58 3.20 -4.73
N ALA A 216 -19.44 3.37 -3.71
CA ALA A 216 -19.05 3.69 -2.35
C ALA A 216 -18.18 2.59 -1.70
N GLU A 217 -18.43 1.31 -2.02
CA GLU A 217 -17.65 0.20 -1.45
C GLU A 217 -16.19 0.15 -1.92
N LYS A 218 -15.89 0.61 -3.13
CA LYS A 218 -14.52 0.54 -3.69
C LYS A 218 -13.62 1.69 -3.26
N PHE A 219 -14.22 2.81 -2.91
CA PHE A 219 -13.56 4.07 -2.60
C PHE A 219 -14.01 4.61 -1.26
N SER A 220 -14.31 3.72 -0.31
CA SER A 220 -14.88 4.10 0.98
C SER A 220 -13.89 4.93 1.79
N GLU A 221 -12.59 4.61 1.70
CA GLU A 221 -11.55 5.31 2.47
C GLU A 221 -11.41 6.76 1.95
N THR A 222 -11.27 6.94 0.63
CA THR A 222 -11.20 8.28 0.02
C THR A 222 -12.51 9.06 0.20
N ASN A 223 -13.67 8.42 0.05
CA ASN A 223 -14.97 9.10 0.20
C ASN A 223 -15.20 9.59 1.63
N ASN A 224 -14.88 8.76 2.63
CA ASN A 224 -15.01 9.15 4.03
C ASN A 224 -14.06 10.30 4.37
N LEU A 225 -12.83 10.29 3.84
CA LEU A 225 -11.86 11.37 3.98
C LEU A 225 -12.37 12.68 3.37
N LEU A 226 -12.83 12.67 2.12
CA LEU A 226 -13.32 13.89 1.48
C LEU A 226 -14.59 14.43 2.14
N ASN A 227 -15.45 13.54 2.64
CA ASN A 227 -16.63 13.94 3.42
C ASN A 227 -16.23 14.62 4.73
N SER A 228 -15.22 14.13 5.46
CA SER A 228 -14.75 14.77 6.69
C SER A 228 -14.14 16.16 6.44
N PHE A 229 -13.59 16.38 5.24
CA PHE A 229 -13.10 17.68 4.79
C PHE A 229 -14.18 18.62 4.24
N ASN A 230 -15.44 18.15 4.12
CA ASN A 230 -16.52 18.85 3.44
C ASN A 230 -16.19 19.17 1.97
N TRP A 231 -15.55 18.22 1.28
CA TRP A 231 -15.08 18.38 -0.10
C TRP A 231 -15.95 17.61 -1.08
N GLU A 232 -16.38 18.29 -2.16
CA GLU A 232 -17.07 17.70 -3.30
C GLU A 232 -16.31 18.02 -4.59
N GLY A 233 -16.44 17.19 -5.63
CA GLY A 233 -15.82 17.49 -6.92
C GLY A 233 -15.27 16.27 -7.64
N TYR A 234 -14.25 16.48 -8.47
CA TYR A 234 -13.73 15.50 -9.40
C TYR A 234 -12.24 15.25 -9.20
N ILE A 235 -11.85 13.98 -9.18
CA ILE A 235 -10.48 13.54 -9.43
C ILE A 235 -10.44 12.90 -10.82
N ILE A 236 -9.46 13.30 -11.62
CA ILE A 236 -9.38 13.01 -13.05
C ILE A 236 -7.97 12.50 -13.35
N ILE A 237 -7.86 11.31 -13.94
CA ILE A 237 -6.60 10.75 -14.42
C ILE A 237 -6.50 11.02 -15.91
N THR A 238 -5.44 11.70 -16.35
CA THR A 238 -5.27 12.10 -17.75
C THR A 238 -4.87 10.94 -18.66
N LYS A 239 -5.20 11.04 -19.96
CA LYS A 239 -4.74 10.12 -21.01
C LYS A 239 -3.28 10.34 -21.38
N ASP A 240 -2.80 11.57 -21.24
CA ASP A 240 -1.39 11.93 -21.48
C ASP A 240 -0.55 11.45 -20.29
N PHE A 241 -0.30 10.15 -20.27
CA PHE A 241 0.57 9.56 -19.28
C PHE A 241 2.02 9.90 -19.63
N ASN A 242 2.73 10.48 -18.67
CA ASN A 242 4.18 10.40 -18.73
C ASN A 242 4.57 8.92 -18.68
N SER A 243 5.38 8.43 -19.62
CA SER A 243 5.65 6.99 -19.82
C SER A 243 6.20 6.27 -18.58
N ASN A 244 6.73 7.04 -17.61
CA ASN A 244 7.31 6.55 -16.37
C ASN A 244 6.45 6.74 -15.11
N GLY A 245 5.24 7.29 -15.22
CA GLY A 245 4.34 7.58 -14.09
C GLY A 245 3.86 6.33 -13.36
N TYR A 246 3.69 6.44 -12.03
CA TYR A 246 3.29 5.32 -11.16
C TYR A 246 1.90 4.78 -11.51
N ILE A 247 0.93 5.66 -11.74
CA ILE A 247 -0.45 5.30 -12.09
C ILE A 247 -0.50 4.55 -13.42
N LEU A 248 0.25 5.00 -14.43
CA LEU A 248 0.30 4.31 -15.72
C LEU A 248 0.90 2.90 -15.59
N LYS A 249 2.01 2.78 -14.86
CA LYS A 249 2.69 1.49 -14.65
C LYS A 249 1.73 0.47 -14.03
N ASN A 250 1.00 0.87 -12.99
CA ASN A 250 0.02 -0.01 -12.36
C ASN A 250 -1.20 -0.27 -13.25
N TYR A 251 -1.72 0.75 -13.94
CA TYR A 251 -2.79 0.56 -14.92
C TYR A 251 -2.43 -0.49 -15.98
N ASN A 252 -1.23 -0.40 -16.55
CA ASN A 252 -0.73 -1.37 -17.53
C ASN A 252 -0.49 -2.75 -16.92
N TYR A 253 0.07 -2.82 -15.70
CA TYR A 253 0.31 -4.07 -15.00
C TYR A 253 -1.00 -4.85 -14.73
N TYR A 254 -2.01 -4.21 -14.14
CA TYR A 254 -3.28 -4.87 -13.86
C TYR A 254 -4.02 -5.27 -15.15
N ASN A 255 -3.96 -4.45 -16.20
CA ASN A 255 -4.51 -4.83 -17.50
C ASN A 255 -3.75 -6.00 -18.12
N SER A 256 -2.43 -6.07 -17.98
CA SER A 256 -1.66 -7.23 -18.48
C SER A 256 -2.04 -8.54 -17.76
N ILE A 257 -2.33 -8.48 -16.46
CA ILE A 257 -2.87 -9.62 -15.72
C ILE A 257 -4.24 -9.98 -16.27
N ARG A 258 -5.15 -9.01 -16.42
CA ARG A 258 -6.49 -9.26 -16.97
C ARG A 258 -6.43 -9.91 -18.35
N ASP A 259 -5.60 -9.40 -19.25
CA ASP A 259 -5.42 -9.94 -20.60
C ASP A 259 -4.86 -11.36 -20.58
N ARG A 260 -3.93 -11.65 -19.67
CA ARG A 260 -3.42 -13.01 -19.42
C ARG A 260 -4.55 -13.93 -18.94
N LEU A 261 -5.33 -13.51 -17.94
CA LEU A 261 -6.44 -14.29 -17.38
C LEU A 261 -7.51 -14.60 -18.43
N VAL A 262 -7.84 -13.66 -19.32
CA VAL A 262 -8.78 -13.91 -20.42
C VAL A 262 -8.28 -15.04 -21.33
N LYS A 263 -6.97 -15.06 -21.64
CA LYS A 263 -6.37 -16.15 -22.41
C LYS A 263 -6.39 -17.47 -21.63
N GLU A 264 -6.12 -17.43 -20.33
CA GLU A 264 -6.18 -18.60 -19.45
C GLU A 264 -7.59 -19.18 -19.32
N ILE A 265 -8.65 -18.35 -19.33
CA ILE A 265 -10.04 -18.82 -19.38
C ILE A 265 -10.28 -19.65 -20.65
N ILE A 266 -9.84 -19.15 -21.80
CA ILE A 266 -10.00 -19.84 -23.09
C ILE A 266 -9.25 -21.17 -23.08
N ILE A 267 -8.00 -21.18 -22.60
CA ILE A 267 -7.18 -22.39 -22.46
C ILE A 267 -7.80 -23.38 -21.48
N GLY A 268 -8.26 -22.90 -20.32
CA GLY A 268 -8.86 -23.71 -19.27
C GLY A 268 -10.15 -24.40 -19.70
N ILE A 269 -11.04 -23.69 -20.38
CA ILE A 269 -12.28 -24.25 -20.95
C ILE A 269 -11.96 -25.26 -22.05
N SER A 270 -11.07 -24.91 -22.98
CA SER A 270 -10.69 -25.80 -24.09
C SER A 270 -10.06 -27.10 -23.56
N SER A 271 -9.19 -26.99 -22.55
CA SER A 271 -8.54 -28.14 -21.91
C SER A 271 -9.55 -29.01 -21.16
N LEU A 272 -10.53 -28.39 -20.48
CA LEU A 272 -11.60 -29.13 -19.81
C LEU A 272 -12.43 -29.95 -20.80
N ILE A 273 -12.86 -29.34 -21.90
CA ILE A 273 -13.68 -29.99 -22.93
C ILE A 273 -12.92 -31.18 -23.55
N ILE A 274 -11.66 -30.97 -23.93
CA ILE A 274 -10.82 -32.03 -24.52
C ILE A 274 -10.58 -33.16 -23.51
N GLY A 275 -10.27 -32.82 -22.25
CA GLY A 275 -10.05 -33.80 -21.18
C GLY A 275 -11.28 -34.66 -20.91
N ILE A 276 -12.46 -34.04 -20.76
CA ILE A 276 -13.74 -34.75 -20.57
C ILE A 276 -14.06 -35.62 -21.77
N PHE A 277 -13.87 -35.11 -22.99
CA PHE A 277 -14.14 -35.85 -24.22
C PHE A 277 -13.27 -37.10 -24.32
N ILE A 278 -11.97 -36.99 -24.03
CA ILE A 278 -11.05 -38.13 -23.97
C ILE A 278 -11.57 -39.15 -22.93
N LEU A 279 -11.83 -38.73 -21.69
CA LEU A 279 -12.32 -39.64 -20.65
C LEU A 279 -13.65 -40.33 -21.01
N ALA A 280 -14.57 -39.60 -21.64
CA ALA A 280 -15.84 -40.15 -22.11
C ALA A 280 -15.64 -41.22 -23.20
N LEU A 281 -14.71 -41.01 -24.13
CA LEU A 281 -14.34 -42.03 -25.13
C LEU A 281 -13.75 -43.28 -24.46
N PHE A 282 -12.90 -43.12 -23.43
CA PHE A 282 -12.34 -44.23 -22.67
C PHE A 282 -13.41 -45.04 -21.93
N LYS A 283 -14.39 -44.35 -21.33
CA LYS A 283 -15.54 -45.00 -20.66
C LYS A 283 -16.40 -45.79 -21.66
N LYS A 284 -16.72 -45.20 -22.82
CA LYS A 284 -17.59 -45.82 -23.84
C LYS A 284 -16.96 -47.07 -24.48
N ARG A 285 -15.63 -47.10 -24.64
CA ARG A 285 -14.92 -48.21 -25.30
C ARG A 285 -14.55 -49.38 -24.38
N ASN A 286 -14.94 -49.36 -23.09
CA ASN A 286 -14.54 -50.38 -22.10
C ASN A 286 -13.02 -50.62 -22.03
N CYS A 287 -12.20 -49.65 -22.48
CA CYS A 287 -10.74 -49.75 -22.45
C CYS A 287 -10.16 -49.69 -21.01
N LEU A 288 -11.01 -49.39 -20.02
CA LEU A 288 -10.71 -49.44 -18.59
C LEU A 288 -10.65 -50.87 -18.04
N ASN A 289 -11.09 -51.89 -18.78
CA ASN A 289 -10.76 -53.30 -18.53
C ASN A 289 -9.31 -53.63 -18.97
N SER A 290 -8.40 -52.65 -18.89
CA SER A 290 -6.99 -52.88 -19.05
C SER A 290 -6.46 -53.59 -17.79
N PRO A 291 -5.69 -54.69 -17.91
CA PRO A 291 -5.16 -55.45 -16.78
C PRO A 291 -4.29 -54.62 -15.81
N ILE A 292 -3.94 -53.38 -16.16
CA ILE A 292 -3.17 -52.44 -15.34
C ILE A 292 -4.01 -51.88 -14.17
N LEU A 293 -5.27 -51.50 -14.39
CA LEU A 293 -6.16 -51.00 -13.33
C LEU A 293 -6.51 -52.11 -12.31
N ASN A 294 -6.63 -53.36 -12.79
CA ASN A 294 -6.77 -54.53 -11.93
C ASN A 294 -5.49 -54.84 -11.14
N LYS A 295 -4.29 -54.59 -11.72
CA LYS A 295 -3.03 -54.71 -10.98
C LYS A 295 -2.91 -53.64 -9.88
N ILE A 296 -3.28 -52.39 -10.15
CA ILE A 296 -3.24 -51.31 -9.14
C ILE A 296 -4.22 -51.60 -7.99
N LYS A 297 -5.44 -52.07 -8.29
CA LYS A 297 -6.38 -52.55 -7.26
C LYS A 297 -5.79 -53.68 -6.41
N LYS A 298 -5.02 -54.60 -7.01
CA LYS A 298 -4.40 -55.73 -6.30
C LYS A 298 -3.30 -55.28 -5.32
N TYR A 299 -2.57 -54.22 -5.63
CA TYR A 299 -1.56 -53.67 -4.71
C TYR A 299 -2.17 -52.85 -3.57
N ILE A 300 -3.25 -52.11 -3.81
CA ILE A 300 -3.93 -51.33 -2.76
C ILE A 300 -4.63 -52.24 -1.72
N ILE A 301 -5.08 -53.43 -2.14
CA ILE A 301 -5.75 -54.40 -1.24
C ILE A 301 -4.74 -55.24 -0.43
N ILE A 302 -3.46 -55.32 -0.84
CA ILE A 302 -2.43 -56.08 -0.11
C ILE A 302 -1.74 -55.23 0.99
N SER A 303 -2.01 -53.92 1.04
CA SER A 303 -1.44 -52.97 2.02
C SER A 303 -2.45 -52.46 3.07
N LEU A 304 -3.54 -53.19 3.29
CA LEU A 304 -4.47 -53.05 4.43
C LEU A 304 -4.50 -54.39 5.17
#